data_AF-A0A524RKD5-F1
#
_entry.id   AF-A0A524RKD5-F1
#
_cell.length_a   1.000
_cell.length_b   1.000
_cell.length_c   1.000
_cell.angle_alpha   90.00
_cell.angle_beta   90.00
_cell.angle_gamma   90.00
#
_symmetry.space_group_name_H-M   'P 1'
#
loop_
_entity.id
_entity.type
_entity.pdbx_description
1 polymer ?
#
loop_
_entity_poly.entity_id
_entity_poly.type
_entity_poly.pdbx_seq_one_letter_code
_entity_poly.pdbx_strand_id
1 'polypeptide(L)'
;MSWSGPIAMLTRSREILLARNGGRWHGTFIRLDATGREETRFFSVLLLEERSGQIEATLVNRISGKTSSMVFSDLPAEMQLDTAGHWSLGPERVGASAWVTELCVVAGDCRRRTVVRHGLDRLESIVYVMEARPGVLQPVLPEPLQVCPQLKRQGPMGLLCFHPEPGVEIATLEGPRPGAAIHCTLRWRQPDGTLLSFARSYGPDGLLSG
;
A
#
# COMPACT_ATOMS: atom_id res chain seq x y z
N MET A 1 -13.47 -26.42 21.02
CA MET A 1 -13.72 -25.28 20.12
C MET A 1 -13.53 -24.01 20.94
N SER A 2 -12.36 -23.37 20.88
CA SER A 2 -12.09 -22.15 21.65
C SER A 2 -12.62 -20.94 20.88
N TRP A 3 -13.60 -20.26 21.45
CA TRP A 3 -14.02 -18.93 21.01
C TRP A 3 -12.89 -17.94 21.29
N SER A 4 -12.14 -17.54 20.26
CA SER A 4 -11.25 -16.38 20.31
C SER A 4 -12.09 -15.13 20.14
N GLY A 5 -12.36 -14.43 21.25
CA GLY A 5 -13.13 -13.18 21.26
C GLY A 5 -12.40 -11.99 20.59
N PRO A 6 -13.06 -10.84 20.46
CA PRO A 6 -12.54 -9.65 19.73
C PRO A 6 -11.18 -9.16 20.26
N ILE A 7 -10.97 -9.21 21.57
CA ILE A 7 -9.72 -8.78 22.22
C ILE A 7 -8.53 -9.67 21.79
N ALA A 8 -8.73 -10.99 21.73
CA ALA A 8 -7.67 -11.92 21.32
C ALA A 8 -7.28 -11.75 19.84
N MET A 9 -8.22 -11.36 18.98
CA MET A 9 -7.91 -11.03 17.58
C MET A 9 -7.13 -9.72 17.45
N LEU A 10 -7.50 -8.68 18.21
CA LEU A 10 -6.81 -7.38 18.20
C LEU A 10 -5.35 -7.51 18.66
N THR A 11 -5.09 -8.24 19.75
CA THR A 11 -3.74 -8.52 20.24
C THR A 11 -2.90 -9.24 19.18
N ARG A 12 -3.49 -10.22 18.46
CA ARG A 12 -2.79 -10.97 17.42
C ARG A 12 -2.44 -10.11 16.20
N SER A 13 -3.34 -9.23 15.76
CA SER A 13 -3.07 -8.32 14.63
C SER A 13 -1.93 -7.35 14.95
N ARG A 14 -1.90 -6.83 16.18
CA ARG A 14 -0.81 -5.98 16.67
C ARG A 14 0.54 -6.69 16.59
N GLU A 15 0.60 -7.91 17.12
CA GLU A 15 1.81 -8.74 17.13
C GLU A 15 2.29 -9.04 15.70
N ILE A 16 1.38 -9.37 14.78
CA ILE A 16 1.71 -9.60 13.37
C ILE A 16 2.28 -8.33 12.72
N LEU A 17 1.65 -7.18 12.94
CA LEU A 17 2.11 -5.91 12.40
C LEU A 17 3.54 -5.62 12.84
N LEU A 18 3.82 -5.69 14.15
CA LEU A 18 5.14 -5.41 14.70
C LEU A 18 6.17 -6.46 14.27
N ALA A 19 5.82 -7.75 14.27
CA ALA A 19 6.74 -8.82 13.86
C ALA A 19 7.14 -8.72 12.38
N ARG A 20 6.23 -8.27 11.51
CA ARG A 20 6.46 -8.25 10.05
C ARG A 20 6.88 -6.88 9.51
N ASN A 21 6.41 -5.80 10.12
CA ASN A 21 6.65 -4.43 9.66
C ASN A 21 7.46 -3.59 10.65
N GLY A 22 7.64 -4.03 11.90
CA GLY A 22 8.39 -3.31 12.93
C GLY A 22 9.88 -3.16 12.56
N GLY A 23 10.57 -2.20 13.16
CA GLY A 23 11.94 -1.84 12.88
C GLY A 23 12.10 -0.79 11.78
N ARG A 24 13.36 -0.65 11.31
CA ARG A 24 13.77 0.36 10.33
C ARG A 24 13.62 -0.15 8.90
N TRP A 25 13.19 0.74 8.02
CA TRP A 25 13.06 0.55 6.58
C TRP A 25 13.71 1.72 5.84
N HIS A 26 14.52 1.44 4.84
CA HIS A 26 15.04 2.43 3.90
C HIS A 26 14.21 2.35 2.64
N GLY A 27 13.65 3.49 2.22
CA GLY A 27 12.69 3.50 1.11
C GLY A 27 12.98 4.52 0.03
N THR A 28 12.51 4.23 -1.17
CA THR A 28 12.43 5.16 -2.30
C THR A 28 10.98 5.35 -2.67
N PHE A 29 10.49 6.57 -2.56
CA PHE A 29 9.13 6.96 -2.95
C PHE A 29 9.19 7.57 -4.35
N ILE A 30 8.38 7.05 -5.27
CA ILE A 30 8.29 7.51 -6.65
C ILE A 30 6.83 7.85 -6.94
N ARG A 31 6.53 9.12 -7.16
CA ARG A 31 5.18 9.58 -7.53
C ARG A 31 5.05 9.56 -9.05
N LEU A 32 4.09 8.79 -9.53
CA LEU A 32 3.65 8.73 -10.91
C LEU A 32 2.34 9.50 -11.05
N ASP A 33 2.20 10.25 -12.15
CA ASP A 33 0.90 10.76 -12.58
C ASP A 33 0.00 9.63 -13.12
N ALA A 34 -1.23 9.96 -13.49
CA ALA A 34 -2.19 9.01 -14.05
C ALA A 34 -1.73 8.37 -15.38
N THR A 35 -0.79 8.99 -16.10
CA THR A 35 -0.20 8.47 -17.34
C THR A 35 1.00 7.57 -17.10
N GLY A 36 1.43 7.43 -15.84
CA GLY A 36 2.57 6.62 -15.43
C GLY A 36 3.92 7.33 -15.58
N ARG A 37 3.93 8.66 -15.71
CA ARG A 37 5.16 9.49 -15.70
C ARG A 37 5.57 9.85 -14.29
N GLU A 38 6.84 9.66 -13.96
CA GLU A 38 7.40 10.16 -12.71
C GLU A 38 7.34 11.69 -12.63
N GLU A 39 6.70 12.20 -11.59
CA GLU A 39 6.65 13.62 -11.24
C GLU A 39 7.69 13.97 -10.18
N THR A 40 7.84 13.10 -9.17
CA THR A 40 8.79 13.31 -8.06
C THR A 40 9.32 12.00 -7.50
N ARG A 41 10.54 12.07 -6.95
CA ARG A 41 11.20 10.98 -6.25
C ARG A 41 11.91 11.48 -5.01
N PHE A 42 11.84 10.70 -3.92
CA PHE A 42 12.65 10.98 -2.74
C PHE A 42 13.01 9.72 -1.96
N PHE A 43 14.16 9.79 -1.29
CA PHE A 43 14.62 8.74 -0.38
C PHE A 43 14.08 8.98 1.03
N SER A 44 13.85 7.90 1.76
CA SER A 44 13.22 7.94 3.07
C SER A 44 13.79 6.91 4.03
N VAL A 45 13.56 7.17 5.31
CA VAL A 45 13.70 6.16 6.37
C VAL A 45 12.40 6.12 7.13
N LEU A 46 11.81 4.93 7.27
CA LEU A 46 10.66 4.69 8.13
C LEU A 46 11.08 3.85 9.32
N LEU A 47 10.69 4.26 10.52
CA LEU A 47 10.83 3.48 11.75
C LEU A 47 9.44 3.16 12.27
N LEU A 48 9.14 1.87 12.44
CA LEU A 48 7.92 1.39 13.09
C LEU A 48 8.31 0.68 14.38
N GLU A 49 7.87 1.16 15.53
CA GLU A 49 8.26 0.56 16.80
C GLU A 49 7.16 0.71 17.84
N GLU A 50 7.26 -0.08 18.90
CA GLU A 50 6.39 0.04 20.06
C GLU A 50 7.10 0.85 21.15
N ARG A 51 6.46 1.92 21.62
CA ARG A 51 6.92 2.75 22.73
C ARG A 51 5.76 2.98 23.69
N SER A 52 5.96 2.64 24.96
CA SER A 52 4.96 2.88 26.02
C SER A 52 3.57 2.32 25.70
N GLY A 53 3.49 1.15 25.06
CA GLY A 53 2.24 0.51 24.65
C GLY A 53 1.58 1.12 23.41
N GLN A 54 2.21 2.08 22.74
CA GLN A 54 1.76 2.65 21.48
C GLN A 54 2.66 2.21 20.33
N ILE A 55 2.07 2.02 19.16
CA ILE A 55 2.82 1.83 17.92
C ILE A 55 3.06 3.20 17.31
N GLU A 56 4.31 3.50 17.03
CA GLU A 56 4.75 4.73 16.38
C GLU A 56 5.35 4.41 15.02
N ALA A 57 4.81 5.01 13.97
CA ALA A 57 5.35 4.98 12.61
C ALA A 57 5.91 6.36 12.26
N THR A 58 7.23 6.48 12.14
CA THR A 58 7.90 7.75 11.82
C THR A 58 8.62 7.65 10.49
N LEU A 59 8.21 8.49 9.53
CA LEU A 59 8.81 8.62 8.20
C LEU A 59 9.63 9.90 8.12
N VAL A 60 10.89 9.77 7.73
CA VAL A 60 11.80 10.90 7.48
C VAL A 60 12.13 10.95 6.00
N ASN A 61 11.83 12.08 5.36
CA ASN A 61 12.31 12.38 4.01
C ASN A 61 13.80 12.78 4.09
N ARG A 62 14.67 12.03 3.40
CA ARG A 62 16.13 12.19 3.50
C ARG A 62 16.68 13.40 2.76
N ILE A 63 15.90 13.99 1.85
CA ILE A 63 16.29 15.17 1.08
C ILE A 63 15.93 16.44 1.86
N SER A 64 14.69 16.54 2.30
CA SER A 64 14.19 17.75 3.01
C SER A 64 14.39 17.72 4.52
N GLY A 65 14.66 16.55 5.11
CA GLY A 65 14.66 16.35 6.56
C GLY A 65 13.25 16.37 7.19
N LYS A 66 12.20 16.61 6.39
CA LYS A 66 10.82 16.63 6.89
C LYS A 66 10.44 15.28 7.48
N THR A 67 9.87 15.34 8.67
CA THR A 67 9.37 14.16 9.40
C THR A 67 7.84 14.15 9.38
N SER A 68 7.26 12.97 9.29
CA SER A 68 5.82 12.72 9.44
C SER A 68 5.64 11.47 10.29
N SER A 69 4.78 11.55 11.30
CA SER A 69 4.59 10.48 12.27
C SER A 69 3.12 10.18 12.47
N MET A 70 2.81 8.91 12.74
CA MET A 70 1.50 8.42 13.13
C MET A 70 1.66 7.56 14.39
N VAL A 71 0.77 7.73 15.35
CA VAL A 71 0.77 7.00 16.62
C VAL A 71 -0.59 6.37 16.84
N PHE A 72 -0.62 5.10 17.22
CA PHE A 72 -1.86 4.38 17.48
C PHE A 72 -1.70 3.33 18.57
N SER A 73 -2.73 3.14 19.38
CA SER A 73 -2.75 2.14 20.45
C SER A 73 -3.06 0.75 19.93
N ASP A 74 -3.79 0.61 18.82
CA ASP A 74 -4.15 -0.63 18.14
C ASP A 74 -4.25 -0.35 16.64
N LEU A 75 -4.40 -1.39 15.81
CA LEU A 75 -4.59 -1.19 14.38
C LEU A 75 -5.75 -0.22 14.13
N PRO A 76 -5.56 0.82 13.28
CA PRO A 76 -6.66 1.67 12.84
C PRO A 76 -7.81 0.83 12.27
N ALA A 77 -9.07 1.23 12.51
CA ALA A 77 -10.24 0.51 12.01
C ALA A 77 -10.24 0.42 10.47
N GLU A 78 -9.68 1.46 9.85
CA GLU A 78 -9.41 1.60 8.42
C GLU A 78 -8.40 0.59 7.85
N MET A 79 -7.62 -0.07 8.71
CA MET A 79 -6.51 -0.93 8.33
C MET A 79 -6.95 -2.39 8.21
N GLN A 80 -6.59 -3.02 7.08
CA GLN A 80 -6.70 -4.46 6.92
C GLN A 80 -5.30 -5.06 6.96
N LEU A 81 -5.12 -6.17 7.68
CA LEU A 81 -3.83 -6.85 7.86
C LEU A 81 -4.06 -8.36 7.75
N ASP A 82 -3.25 -9.08 6.97
CA ASP A 82 -3.25 -10.54 6.96
C ASP A 82 -2.16 -11.14 7.86
N THR A 83 -2.17 -12.47 7.97
CA THR A 83 -1.19 -13.22 8.77
C THR A 83 0.23 -13.20 8.22
N ALA A 84 0.41 -12.84 6.94
CA ALA A 84 1.74 -12.67 6.33
C ALA A 84 2.33 -11.28 6.61
N GLY A 85 1.52 -10.36 7.18
CA GLY A 85 1.91 -8.98 7.46
C GLY A 85 1.72 -8.05 6.28
N HIS A 86 1.01 -8.47 5.24
CA HIS A 86 0.54 -7.60 4.17
C HIS A 86 -0.63 -6.78 4.69
N TRP A 87 -0.74 -5.53 4.23
CA TRP A 87 -1.76 -4.64 4.77
C TRP A 87 -2.28 -3.63 3.75
N SER A 88 -3.46 -3.08 4.03
CA SER A 88 -3.99 -1.90 3.38
C SER A 88 -4.44 -0.88 4.41
N LEU A 89 -4.41 0.40 4.05
CA LEU A 89 -4.94 1.49 4.84
C LEU A 89 -5.68 2.46 3.92
N GLY A 90 -6.89 2.87 4.28
CA GLY A 90 -7.71 3.77 3.48
C GLY A 90 -9.05 4.02 4.16
N PRO A 91 -9.94 4.83 3.60
CA PRO A 91 -11.23 5.08 4.24
C PRO A 91 -12.05 3.80 4.37
N GLU A 92 -12.92 3.70 5.37
CA GLU A 92 -13.90 2.60 5.48
C GLU A 92 -15.03 2.74 4.44
N ARG A 93 -15.23 3.95 3.92
CA ARG A 93 -16.22 4.26 2.91
C ARG A 93 -15.64 5.16 1.82
N VAL A 94 -15.84 4.77 0.58
CA VAL A 94 -15.59 5.58 -0.61
C VAL A 94 -16.90 6.06 -1.22
N GLY A 95 -16.87 7.19 -1.92
CA GLY A 95 -18.05 7.79 -2.53
C GLY A 95 -17.66 8.72 -3.67
N ALA A 96 -18.50 9.71 -3.97
CA ALA A 96 -18.24 10.72 -5.01
C ALA A 96 -17.19 11.78 -4.60
N SER A 97 -16.29 11.46 -3.68
CA SER A 97 -15.24 12.36 -3.19
C SER A 97 -13.88 11.74 -3.45
N ALA A 98 -12.84 12.57 -3.52
CA ALA A 98 -11.47 12.08 -3.63
C ALA A 98 -11.13 11.16 -2.45
N TRP A 99 -10.37 10.11 -2.74
CA TRP A 99 -9.96 9.13 -1.73
C TRP A 99 -8.55 8.63 -2.00
N VAL A 100 -7.92 8.16 -0.93
CA VAL A 100 -6.55 7.63 -0.95
C VAL A 100 -6.57 6.28 -0.27
N THR A 101 -5.92 5.30 -0.88
CA THR A 101 -5.63 4.02 -0.25
C THR A 101 -4.16 3.69 -0.40
N GLU A 102 -3.62 3.04 0.62
CA GLU A 102 -2.30 2.45 0.62
C GLU A 102 -2.41 0.93 0.68
N LEU A 103 -1.53 0.22 -0.02
CA LEU A 103 -1.35 -1.23 0.07
C LEU A 103 0.12 -1.54 0.28
N CYS A 104 0.40 -2.61 1.01
CA CYS A 104 1.73 -3.13 1.26
C CYS A 104 1.77 -4.65 1.13
N VAL A 105 2.76 -5.14 0.38
CA VAL A 105 3.14 -6.56 0.35
C VAL A 105 4.56 -6.71 0.90
N VAL A 106 4.75 -7.67 1.79
CA VAL A 106 6.00 -7.89 2.54
C VAL A 106 6.64 -9.20 2.10
N ALA A 107 7.92 -9.15 1.71
CA ALA A 107 8.72 -10.30 1.33
C ALA A 107 10.01 -10.33 2.17
N GLY A 108 9.93 -10.91 3.38
CA GLY A 108 11.05 -10.93 4.31
C GLY A 108 11.55 -9.53 4.64
N ASP A 109 12.79 -9.23 4.23
CA ASP A 109 13.46 -7.96 4.49
C ASP A 109 13.21 -6.88 3.42
N CYS A 110 12.35 -7.16 2.46
CA CYS A 110 11.89 -6.21 1.46
C CYS A 110 10.38 -6.06 1.54
N ARG A 111 9.88 -4.89 1.14
CA ARG A 111 8.45 -4.70 0.91
C ARG A 111 8.22 -3.73 -0.24
N ARG A 112 7.03 -3.84 -0.82
CA ARG A 112 6.51 -2.89 -1.79
C ARG A 112 5.27 -2.27 -1.22
N ARG A 113 5.14 -0.95 -1.39
CA ARG A 113 3.92 -0.24 -1.11
C ARG A 113 3.46 0.54 -2.31
N THR A 114 2.16 0.78 -2.35
CA THR A 114 1.60 1.75 -3.26
C THR A 114 0.57 2.60 -2.56
N VAL A 115 0.60 3.91 -2.82
CA VAL A 115 -0.45 4.84 -2.43
C VAL A 115 -1.18 5.25 -3.70
N VAL A 116 -2.45 4.87 -3.81
CA VAL A 116 -3.30 5.19 -4.96
C VAL A 116 -4.23 6.32 -4.54
N ARG A 117 -4.23 7.40 -5.32
CA ARG A 117 -5.11 8.55 -5.11
C ARG A 117 -6.05 8.73 -6.28
N HIS A 118 -7.35 8.66 -5.98
CA HIS A 118 -8.41 9.01 -6.92
C HIS A 118 -8.97 10.39 -6.58
N GLY A 119 -9.19 11.17 -7.63
CA GLY A 119 -9.97 12.39 -7.57
C GLY A 119 -11.46 12.07 -7.65
N LEU A 120 -12.25 13.04 -8.11
CA LEU A 120 -13.70 12.87 -8.25
C LEU A 120 -14.08 11.92 -9.40
N ASP A 121 -13.34 11.99 -10.51
CA ASP A 121 -13.70 11.36 -11.78
C ASP A 121 -12.62 10.44 -12.35
N ARG A 122 -11.38 10.53 -11.86
CA ARG A 122 -10.23 9.81 -12.40
C ARG A 122 -9.16 9.50 -11.35
N LEU A 123 -8.29 8.56 -11.70
CA LEU A 123 -7.00 8.39 -11.04
C LEU A 123 -6.20 9.70 -11.15
N GLU A 124 -5.67 10.19 -10.03
CA GLU A 124 -4.83 11.40 -9.99
C GLU A 124 -3.35 11.06 -9.95
N SER A 125 -2.97 10.11 -9.08
CA SER A 125 -1.57 9.69 -8.97
C SER A 125 -1.42 8.34 -8.28
N ILE A 126 -0.27 7.72 -8.51
CA ILE A 126 0.20 6.53 -7.80
C ILE A 126 1.55 6.86 -7.21
N VAL A 127 1.74 6.63 -5.92
CA VAL A 127 3.06 6.58 -5.32
C VAL A 127 3.47 5.12 -5.25
N TYR A 128 4.55 4.75 -5.92
CA TYR A 128 5.18 3.46 -5.75
C TYR A 128 6.33 3.59 -4.75
N VAL A 129 6.39 2.67 -3.79
CA VAL A 129 7.39 2.67 -2.74
C VAL A 129 8.10 1.33 -2.73
N MET A 130 9.41 1.38 -2.88
CA MET A 130 10.29 0.25 -2.59
C MET A 130 10.93 0.48 -1.24
N GLU A 131 10.88 -0.52 -0.37
CA GLU A 131 11.53 -0.48 0.93
C GLU A 131 12.29 -1.77 1.19
N ALA A 132 13.42 -1.63 1.89
CA ALA A 132 14.19 -2.75 2.39
C ALA A 132 14.79 -2.45 3.76
N ARG A 133 15.14 -3.50 4.50
CA ARG A 133 15.93 -3.37 5.72
C ARG A 133 17.30 -2.73 5.44
N PRO A 134 17.92 -2.07 6.44
CA PRO A 134 19.29 -1.58 6.30
C PRO A 134 20.24 -2.68 5.81
N GLY A 135 21.04 -2.37 4.78
CA GLY A 135 22.00 -3.32 4.19
C GLY A 135 21.43 -4.23 3.09
N VAL A 136 20.10 -4.27 2.93
CA VAL A 136 19.47 -5.04 1.84
C VAL A 136 19.41 -4.19 0.58
N LEU A 137 19.92 -4.76 -0.52
CA LEU A 137 19.96 -4.10 -1.82
C LEU A 137 18.57 -4.03 -2.43
N GLN A 138 18.24 -2.86 -2.98
CA GLN A 138 17.03 -2.64 -3.75
C GLN A 138 17.38 -2.56 -5.24
N PRO A 139 16.46 -2.97 -6.13
CA PRO A 139 16.65 -2.75 -7.55
C PRO A 139 16.76 -1.25 -7.83
N VAL A 140 17.62 -0.91 -8.79
CA VAL A 140 17.74 0.46 -9.30
C VAL A 140 16.74 0.62 -10.44
N LEU A 141 15.82 1.58 -10.30
CA LEU A 141 14.86 1.91 -11.33
C LEU A 141 15.33 3.11 -12.17
N PRO A 142 14.95 3.17 -13.47
CA PRO A 142 15.24 4.32 -14.32
C PRO A 142 14.78 5.65 -13.69
N GLU A 143 15.49 6.74 -13.97
CA GLU A 143 15.14 8.09 -13.53
C GLU A 143 15.13 9.05 -14.74
N PRO A 144 13.97 9.59 -15.15
CA PRO A 144 12.64 9.35 -14.57
C PRO A 144 12.11 7.94 -14.86
N LEU A 145 11.33 7.38 -13.94
CA LEU A 145 10.54 6.18 -14.20
C LEU A 145 9.38 6.53 -15.14
N GLN A 146 9.20 5.70 -16.17
CA GLN A 146 8.05 5.77 -17.06
C GLN A 146 7.40 4.38 -17.10
N VAL A 147 6.14 4.33 -16.72
CA VAL A 147 5.30 3.14 -16.84
C VAL A 147 4.22 3.43 -17.87
N CYS A 148 3.96 2.50 -18.78
CA CYS A 148 2.82 2.59 -19.68
C CYS A 148 1.64 1.86 -19.01
N PRO A 149 0.63 2.56 -18.47
CA PRO A 149 -0.53 1.89 -17.87
C PRO A 149 -1.27 1.07 -18.93
N GLN A 150 -1.58 -0.17 -18.58
CA GLN A 150 -2.32 -1.09 -19.43
C GLN A 150 -3.77 -1.16 -18.98
N LEU A 151 -4.71 -0.87 -19.87
CA LEU A 151 -6.13 -1.06 -19.59
C LEU A 151 -6.49 -2.53 -19.75
N LYS A 152 -6.76 -3.22 -18.64
CA LYS A 152 -7.33 -4.57 -18.63
C LYS A 152 -8.84 -4.46 -18.41
N ARG A 153 -9.63 -4.92 -19.40
CA ARG A 153 -11.08 -5.03 -19.24
C ARG A 153 -11.39 -6.31 -18.47
N GLN A 154 -11.91 -6.18 -17.25
CA GLN A 154 -12.48 -7.27 -16.47
C GLN A 154 -13.99 -7.05 -16.35
N GLY A 155 -14.75 -7.71 -17.23
CA GLY A 155 -16.20 -7.52 -17.30
C GLY A 155 -16.58 -6.06 -17.59
N PRO A 156 -17.57 -5.47 -16.89
CA PRO A 156 -17.97 -4.07 -17.10
C PRO A 156 -16.95 -3.04 -16.57
N MET A 157 -15.92 -3.50 -15.86
CA MET A 157 -14.92 -2.64 -15.22
C MET A 157 -13.60 -2.62 -16.00
N GLY A 158 -13.05 -1.42 -16.17
CA GLY A 158 -11.70 -1.21 -16.68
C GLY A 158 -10.74 -1.02 -15.51
N LEU A 159 -9.70 -1.85 -15.44
CA LEU A 159 -8.57 -1.68 -14.53
C LEU A 159 -7.37 -1.13 -15.29
N LEU A 160 -6.76 -0.08 -14.75
CA LEU A 160 -5.43 0.36 -15.12
C LEU A 160 -4.40 -0.46 -14.34
N CYS A 161 -3.50 -1.10 -15.08
CA CYS A 161 -2.39 -1.87 -14.53
C CYS A 161 -1.06 -1.15 -14.78
N PHE A 162 -0.31 -0.93 -13.71
CA PHE A 162 1.01 -0.32 -13.72
C PHE A 162 2.05 -1.36 -13.33
N HIS A 163 3.16 -1.40 -14.07
CA HIS A 163 4.28 -2.30 -13.83
C HIS A 163 5.55 -1.49 -13.59
N PRO A 164 5.77 -0.99 -12.36
CA PRO A 164 6.91 -0.11 -12.05
C PRO A 164 8.25 -0.83 -12.03
N GLU A 165 8.26 -2.15 -11.78
CA GLU A 165 9.44 -3.00 -11.86
C GLU A 165 9.06 -4.43 -12.30
N PRO A 166 10.02 -5.24 -12.76
CA PRO A 166 9.77 -6.64 -13.10
C PRO A 166 9.12 -7.40 -11.94
N GLY A 167 8.01 -8.08 -12.24
CA GLY A 167 7.27 -8.88 -11.26
C GLY A 167 6.30 -8.09 -10.38
N VAL A 168 6.27 -6.76 -10.43
CA VAL A 168 5.30 -5.93 -9.70
C VAL A 168 4.15 -5.49 -10.60
N GLU A 169 2.94 -5.58 -10.08
CA GLU A 169 1.73 -5.04 -10.70
C GLU A 169 0.92 -4.27 -9.65
N ILE A 170 0.58 -3.03 -9.99
CA ILE A 170 -0.42 -2.23 -9.28
C ILE A 170 -1.64 -2.15 -10.18
N ALA A 171 -2.79 -2.58 -9.69
CA ALA A 171 -4.04 -2.52 -10.43
C ALA A 171 -5.03 -1.63 -9.68
N THR A 172 -5.68 -0.72 -10.40
CA THR A 172 -6.72 0.16 -9.85
C THR A 172 -7.71 0.53 -10.94
N LEU A 173 -8.87 1.08 -10.57
CA LEU A 173 -9.80 1.68 -11.54
C LEU A 173 -9.14 2.81 -12.34
N GLU A 174 -9.68 3.09 -13.52
CA GLU A 174 -9.41 4.32 -14.28
C GLU A 174 -10.00 5.55 -13.59
N GLY A 175 -11.18 5.40 -12.98
CA GLY A 175 -11.84 6.42 -12.19
C GLY A 175 -13.05 5.85 -11.44
N PRO A 176 -13.54 6.56 -10.40
CA PRO A 176 -14.73 6.16 -9.67
C PRO A 176 -15.96 6.13 -10.59
N ARG A 177 -16.82 5.12 -10.43
CA ARG A 177 -18.11 5.04 -11.14
C ARG A 177 -19.22 4.79 -10.12
N PRO A 178 -20.32 5.56 -10.13
CA PRO A 178 -21.44 5.33 -9.22
C PRO A 178 -21.96 3.90 -9.31
N GLY A 179 -22.12 3.23 -8.16
CA GLY A 179 -22.62 1.85 -8.08
C GLY A 179 -21.67 0.77 -8.58
N ALA A 180 -20.44 1.11 -8.98
CA ALA A 180 -19.41 0.12 -9.30
C ALA A 180 -18.60 -0.21 -8.05
N ALA A 181 -18.26 -1.48 -7.89
CA ALA A 181 -17.27 -1.89 -6.89
C ALA A 181 -15.92 -1.19 -7.19
N ILE A 182 -15.16 -0.89 -6.14
CA ILE A 182 -13.80 -0.34 -6.26
C ILE A 182 -12.80 -1.42 -5.86
N HIS A 183 -11.73 -1.56 -6.64
CA HIS A 183 -10.69 -2.53 -6.36
C HIS A 183 -9.31 -1.92 -6.61
N CYS A 184 -8.45 -2.00 -5.61
CA CYS A 184 -7.03 -1.72 -5.73
C CYS A 184 -6.25 -2.97 -5.34
N THR A 185 -5.27 -3.37 -6.14
CA THR A 185 -4.40 -4.51 -5.86
C THR A 185 -2.94 -4.11 -5.99
N LEU A 186 -2.12 -4.66 -5.10
CA LEU A 186 -0.69 -4.72 -5.28
C LEU A 186 -0.28 -6.19 -5.34
N ARG A 187 0.44 -6.56 -6.40
CA ARG A 187 0.97 -7.91 -6.61
C ARG A 187 2.47 -7.84 -6.82
N TRP A 188 3.19 -8.80 -6.25
CA TRP A 188 4.63 -8.92 -6.41
C TRP A 188 5.06 -10.37 -6.53
N ARG A 189 5.51 -10.75 -7.72
CA ARG A 189 6.08 -12.06 -8.03
C ARG A 189 7.56 -12.09 -7.61
N GLN A 190 7.88 -13.00 -6.70
CA GLN A 190 9.23 -13.28 -6.24
C GLN A 190 10.02 -14.11 -7.28
N PRO A 191 11.36 -14.13 -7.21
CA PRO A 191 12.20 -14.90 -8.14
C PRO A 191 11.93 -16.42 -8.15
N ASP A 192 11.46 -16.98 -7.04
CA ASP A 192 11.06 -18.39 -6.90
C ASP A 192 9.67 -18.69 -7.53
N GLY A 193 9.02 -17.68 -8.10
CA GLY A 193 7.69 -17.77 -8.69
C GLY A 193 6.55 -17.47 -7.73
N THR A 194 6.80 -17.40 -6.42
CA THR A 194 5.81 -17.08 -5.38
C THR A 194 5.16 -15.74 -5.68
N LEU A 195 3.83 -15.71 -5.69
CA LEU A 195 3.05 -14.47 -5.89
C LEU A 195 2.56 -13.96 -4.54
N LEU A 196 3.08 -12.81 -4.13
CA LEU A 196 2.55 -12.05 -3.00
C LEU A 196 1.50 -11.07 -3.51
N SER A 197 0.40 -10.93 -2.80
CA SER A 197 -0.64 -9.98 -3.19
C SER A 197 -1.45 -9.50 -2.01
N PHE A 198 -1.86 -8.24 -2.07
CA PHE A 198 -2.87 -7.69 -1.18
C PHE A 198 -3.84 -6.83 -1.99
N ALA A 199 -5.10 -6.82 -1.57
CA ALA A 199 -6.13 -6.06 -2.22
C ALA A 199 -6.94 -5.27 -1.19
N ARG A 200 -7.43 -4.11 -1.62
CA ARG A 200 -8.47 -3.38 -0.90
C ARG A 200 -9.65 -3.21 -1.84
N SER A 201 -10.82 -3.63 -1.38
CA SER A 201 -12.03 -3.63 -2.20
C SER A 201 -13.14 -2.89 -1.48
N TYR A 202 -14.00 -2.23 -2.26
CA TYR A 202 -15.22 -1.62 -1.77
C TYR A 202 -16.40 -2.15 -2.57
N GLY A 203 -17.50 -2.41 -1.87
CA GLY A 203 -18.76 -2.80 -2.48
C GLY A 203 -19.38 -1.68 -3.35
N PRO A 204 -20.46 -1.99 -4.08
CA PRO A 204 -21.22 -1.01 -4.86
C PRO A 204 -21.76 0.18 -4.05
N ASP A 205 -21.94 0.00 -2.75
CA ASP A 205 -22.37 1.03 -1.78
C ASP A 205 -21.19 1.86 -1.23
N GLY A 206 -19.99 1.58 -1.70
CA GLY A 206 -18.74 2.21 -1.29
C GLY A 206 -18.21 1.74 0.05
N LEU A 207 -18.79 0.71 0.68
CA LEU A 207 -18.28 0.19 1.94
C LEU A 207 -17.08 -0.73 1.73
N LEU A 208 -16.09 -0.62 2.61
CA LEU A 208 -14.93 -1.51 2.65
C LEU A 208 -15.40 -2.97 2.77
N SER A 209 -14.93 -3.81 1.85
CA SER A 209 -15.14 -5.25 1.88
C SER A 209 -14.00 -5.92 2.65
N GLY A 210 -14.37 -6.78 3.60
CA GLY A 210 -13.46 -7.65 4.36
C GLY A 210 -12.96 -8.85 3.58
#